data_AF-A0A225W1E7-F1
#
_entry.id   AF-A0A225W1E7-F1
#
_cell.length_a   1.000
_cell.length_b   1.000
_cell.length_c   1.000
_cell.angle_alpha   90.00
_cell.angle_beta   90.00
_cell.angle_gamma   90.00
#
_symmetry.space_group_name_H-M   'P 1'
#
loop_
_entity.id
_entity.type
_entity.pdbx_description
1 polymer ?
#
loop_
_entity_poly.entity_id
_entity_poly.type
_entity_poly.pdbx_seq_one_letter_code
_entity_poly.pdbx_strand_id
1 'polypeptide(L)'
;MTINKAQGQSIHHVGIYLESPVFAHGQLYVALSALSRVISRKVIKIAVDPEMIDEDDNRHLWAEVDRLKTQVQELRAANRLAQEERARTSELLASVVTRAQLDAALSTKVSLALVDAQLIAVRSEMRTHLEQKADLTSLVTLQSSKLDVSVFEANAWDLNKFRTAMEQHVRDLFATFAAQVESQVSMKLGIEDFNRVFNPEETGQKATLETAALRISKMTDQLESLSNYMSGDRQRQRQVAELNVNMLDLTRKQTATRNSIVQLESVEQVTTAQLRVLDEQTNHVIANLQSLTATLSGLQSQTQTDKHAQDARQARLLHNMKQLETRTQHLVKTLSDLNEFAHSGLVDAIDAKLKTNDEKLQKDLTKTNTTSGLHTQQLNQRMNKINDTLLQHKEHLAQLDACMRKLAGVLRETRGELNDVKGPLATLVTNLHEENVAILQEIERSQVRTTTTSYYLSAIANHRHQMENDVQDGTRNIMLDYQHLKKFSSICPVAVSAIIIIQRLL
;
A
#
# COMPACT_ATOMS: atom_id res chain seq x y z
N MET A 1 14.02 -18.55 -21.18
CA MET A 1 15.35 -19.14 -21.46
C MET A 1 16.08 -19.32 -20.13
N THR A 2 16.62 -20.52 -19.87
CA THR A 2 17.25 -20.86 -18.58
C THR A 2 18.62 -21.45 -18.87
N ILE A 3 19.69 -20.79 -18.39
CA ILE A 3 21.07 -21.25 -18.60
C ILE A 3 21.53 -21.97 -17.32
N ASN A 4 21.48 -23.29 -17.33
CA ASN A 4 21.97 -24.11 -16.22
C ASN A 4 23.50 -24.21 -16.29
N LYS A 5 24.19 -23.85 -15.21
CA LYS A 5 25.65 -23.84 -15.11
C LYS A 5 26.06 -24.12 -13.66
N ALA A 6 27.08 -24.94 -13.44
CA ALA A 6 27.61 -25.18 -12.11
C ALA A 6 28.38 -23.96 -11.59
N GLN A 7 28.34 -23.73 -10.28
CA GLN A 7 29.10 -22.65 -9.64
C GLN A 7 30.61 -22.93 -9.78
N GLY A 8 31.38 -21.92 -10.21
CA GLY A 8 32.81 -22.08 -10.60
C GLY A 8 33.02 -21.91 -12.10
N GLN A 9 32.48 -22.82 -12.93
CA GLN A 9 32.41 -22.63 -14.39
C GLN A 9 33.77 -22.71 -15.12
N SER A 10 34.09 -21.87 -16.11
CA SER A 10 33.35 -20.71 -16.66
C SER A 10 32.52 -21.06 -17.93
N ILE A 11 32.05 -20.07 -18.70
CA ILE A 11 31.69 -20.24 -20.12
C ILE A 11 32.31 -19.07 -20.87
N HIS A 12 33.35 -19.32 -21.66
CA HIS A 12 34.10 -18.25 -22.32
C HIS A 12 33.42 -17.72 -23.58
N HIS A 13 32.77 -18.60 -24.35
CA HIS A 13 32.10 -18.28 -25.61
C HIS A 13 30.65 -18.77 -25.57
N VAL A 14 29.69 -17.94 -25.99
CA VAL A 14 28.26 -18.29 -26.08
C VAL A 14 27.75 -17.90 -27.46
N GLY A 15 27.20 -18.89 -28.18
CA GLY A 15 26.44 -18.70 -29.41
C GLY A 15 24.94 -18.77 -29.12
N ILE A 16 24.14 -17.91 -29.74
CA ILE A 16 22.67 -17.99 -29.72
C ILE A 16 22.17 -18.28 -31.14
N TYR A 17 21.64 -19.50 -31.30
CA TYR A 17 20.89 -20.07 -32.44
C TYR A 17 19.47 -19.49 -32.60
N LEU A 18 19.08 -18.76 -33.65
CA LEU A 18 17.66 -18.39 -33.87
C LEU A 18 17.19 -18.77 -35.28
N GLU A 19 16.46 -19.88 -35.36
CA GLU A 19 15.89 -20.47 -36.58
C GLU A 19 14.63 -19.74 -37.10
N SER A 20 14.06 -18.83 -36.30
CA SER A 20 12.99 -17.93 -36.73
C SER A 20 13.00 -16.64 -35.90
N PRO A 21 12.50 -15.50 -36.42
CA PRO A 21 12.50 -14.21 -35.75
C PRO A 21 11.39 -14.12 -34.68
N VAL A 22 11.36 -15.08 -33.76
CA VAL A 22 10.54 -15.01 -32.56
C VAL A 22 11.31 -14.19 -31.53
N PHE A 23 10.81 -13.00 -31.16
CA PHE A 23 10.72 -12.49 -29.77
C PHE A 23 10.32 -11.01 -29.73
N ALA A 24 9.39 -10.68 -28.83
CA ALA A 24 9.15 -9.30 -28.44
C ALA A 24 10.35 -8.73 -27.66
N HIS A 25 10.68 -7.47 -27.94
CA HIS A 25 11.91 -6.74 -27.56
C HIS A 25 12.41 -6.96 -26.10
N GLY A 26 11.49 -7.14 -25.14
CA GLY A 26 11.82 -7.33 -23.72
C GLY A 26 12.56 -8.64 -23.39
N GLN A 27 12.26 -9.77 -24.04
CA GLN A 27 12.84 -11.06 -23.65
C GLN A 27 14.31 -11.20 -24.07
N LEU A 28 14.66 -10.73 -25.28
CA LEU A 28 16.04 -10.67 -25.75
C LEU A 28 16.90 -9.71 -24.92
N TYR A 29 16.35 -8.55 -24.54
CA TYR A 29 17.03 -7.60 -23.66
C TYR A 29 17.37 -8.21 -22.29
N VAL A 30 16.43 -8.93 -21.67
CA VAL A 30 16.67 -9.63 -20.40
C VAL A 30 17.80 -10.66 -20.54
N ALA A 31 17.76 -11.50 -21.58
CA ALA A 31 18.78 -12.50 -21.87
C ALA A 31 20.18 -11.89 -22.05
N LEU A 32 20.31 -10.85 -22.89
CA LEU A 32 21.58 -10.16 -23.13
C LEU A 32 22.07 -9.42 -21.89
N SER A 33 21.18 -8.85 -21.07
CA SER A 33 21.55 -8.17 -19.81
C SER A 33 22.07 -9.14 -18.74
N ALA A 34 21.63 -10.41 -18.77
CA ALA A 34 22.13 -11.45 -17.88
C ALA A 34 23.52 -11.94 -18.35
N LEU A 35 23.67 -12.22 -19.65
CA LEU A 35 24.94 -12.64 -20.25
C LEU A 35 26.03 -11.57 -20.12
N SER A 36 25.73 -10.29 -20.37
CA SER A 36 26.69 -9.18 -20.26
C SER A 36 27.19 -8.92 -18.83
N ARG A 37 26.59 -9.52 -17.79
CA ARG A 37 27.10 -9.48 -16.41
C ARG A 37 28.14 -10.56 -16.11
N VAL A 38 28.23 -11.58 -16.94
CA VAL A 38 29.06 -12.78 -16.72
C VAL A 38 30.15 -12.94 -17.79
N ILE A 39 29.96 -12.38 -18.98
CA ILE A 39 30.87 -12.51 -20.13
C ILE A 39 31.04 -11.14 -20.81
N SER A 40 32.26 -10.81 -21.26
CA SER A 40 32.53 -9.58 -22.02
C SER A 40 31.76 -9.55 -23.35
N ARG A 41 31.20 -8.39 -23.70
CA ARG A 41 30.32 -8.21 -24.88
C ARG A 41 30.92 -8.67 -26.22
N LYS A 42 32.26 -8.65 -26.37
CA LYS A 42 32.97 -9.11 -27.58
C LYS A 42 32.88 -10.63 -27.84
N VAL A 43 32.39 -11.42 -26.89
CA VAL A 43 32.43 -12.90 -26.95
C VAL A 43 31.05 -13.55 -27.07
N ILE A 44 30.01 -12.74 -27.27
CA ILE A 44 28.64 -13.20 -27.58
C ILE A 44 28.47 -13.14 -29.10
N LYS A 45 28.18 -14.27 -29.74
CA LYS A 45 27.82 -14.34 -31.16
C LYS A 45 26.34 -14.73 -31.30
N ILE A 46 25.59 -13.98 -32.08
CA ILE A 46 24.19 -14.29 -32.42
C ILE A 46 24.21 -14.67 -33.89
N ALA A 47 23.66 -15.83 -34.22
CA ALA A 47 23.50 -16.30 -35.59
C ALA A 47 22.01 -16.40 -35.89
N VAL A 48 21.58 -15.62 -36.87
CA VAL A 48 20.29 -15.73 -37.56
C VAL A 48 20.59 -16.38 -38.92
N ASP A 49 19.59 -17.03 -39.53
CA ASP A 49 19.76 -17.76 -40.80
C ASP A 49 20.50 -16.93 -41.87
N PRO A 50 21.53 -17.46 -42.55
CA PRO A 50 22.41 -16.66 -43.40
C PRO A 50 21.75 -16.16 -44.70
N GLU A 51 20.53 -16.60 -45.03
CA GLU A 51 19.73 -16.02 -46.13
C GLU A 51 19.15 -14.62 -45.80
N MET A 52 19.32 -14.13 -44.56
CA MET A 52 18.74 -12.86 -44.07
C MET A 52 19.79 -11.86 -43.57
N ILE A 53 21.08 -12.01 -43.92
CA ILE A 53 22.16 -11.10 -43.46
C ILE A 53 22.94 -10.53 -44.65
N ASP A 54 22.39 -9.47 -45.25
CA ASP A 54 23.19 -8.54 -46.04
C ASP A 54 24.08 -7.67 -45.12
N GLU A 55 25.31 -7.37 -45.55
CA GLU A 55 26.25 -6.56 -44.74
C GLU A 55 25.75 -5.11 -44.48
N ASP A 56 24.78 -4.63 -45.26
CA ASP A 56 24.11 -3.33 -45.07
C ASP A 56 23.17 -3.29 -43.85
N ASP A 57 22.56 -4.42 -43.46
CA ASP A 57 21.55 -4.44 -42.40
C ASP A 57 22.18 -4.17 -41.01
N ASN A 58 23.47 -4.50 -40.87
CA ASN A 58 24.27 -4.18 -39.69
C ASN A 58 24.47 -2.66 -39.52
N ARG A 59 24.53 -1.88 -40.63
CA ARG A 59 24.55 -0.40 -40.57
C ARG A 59 23.20 0.15 -40.11
N HIS A 60 22.09 -0.40 -40.60
CA HIS A 60 20.75 0.01 -40.19
C HIS A 60 20.47 -0.30 -38.71
N LEU A 61 20.91 -1.45 -38.20
CA LEU A 61 20.79 -1.79 -36.77
C LEU A 61 21.56 -0.81 -35.86
N TRP A 62 22.78 -0.40 -36.23
CA TRP A 62 23.52 0.60 -35.45
C TRP A 62 22.90 2.00 -35.53
N ALA A 63 22.40 2.41 -36.69
CA ALA A 63 21.68 3.67 -36.84
C ALA A 63 20.41 3.72 -35.97
N GLU A 64 19.63 2.64 -35.93
CA GLU A 64 18.43 2.58 -35.09
C GLU A 64 18.77 2.45 -33.59
N VAL A 65 19.88 1.80 -33.23
CA VAL A 65 20.41 1.80 -31.85
C VAL A 65 20.82 3.20 -31.41
N ASP A 66 21.47 4.00 -32.27
CA ASP A 66 21.84 5.38 -31.93
C ASP A 66 20.61 6.30 -31.91
N ARG A 67 19.64 6.11 -32.80
CA ARG A 67 18.32 6.78 -32.73
C ARG A 67 17.60 6.48 -31.41
N LEU A 68 17.57 5.23 -30.98
CA LEU A 68 16.99 4.81 -29.71
C LEU A 68 17.76 5.39 -28.51
N LYS A 69 19.09 5.52 -28.56
CA LYS A 69 19.86 6.24 -27.52
C LYS A 69 19.43 7.70 -27.43
N THR A 70 19.27 8.39 -28.56
CA THR A 70 18.82 9.80 -28.61
C THR A 70 17.43 9.94 -28.02
N GLN A 71 16.46 9.11 -28.44
CA GLN A 71 15.11 9.10 -27.87
C GLN A 71 15.09 8.80 -26.36
N VAL A 72 15.95 7.89 -25.87
CA VAL A 72 16.08 7.61 -24.43
C VAL A 72 16.72 8.79 -23.68
N GLN A 73 17.62 9.56 -24.30
CA GLN A 73 18.17 10.79 -23.71
C GLN A 73 17.10 11.89 -23.65
N GLU A 74 16.32 12.09 -24.71
CA GLU A 74 15.19 13.02 -24.76
C GLU A 74 14.13 12.67 -23.71
N LEU A 75 13.70 11.40 -23.62
CA LEU A 75 12.77 10.94 -22.58
C LEU A 75 13.31 11.15 -21.16
N ARG A 76 14.62 11.00 -20.94
CA ARG A 76 15.27 11.32 -19.65
C ARG A 76 15.37 12.82 -19.37
N ALA A 77 15.39 13.68 -20.40
CA ALA A 77 15.30 15.12 -20.23
C ALA A 77 13.86 15.54 -19.89
N ALA A 78 12.88 15.06 -20.67
CA ALA A 78 11.46 15.32 -20.46
C ALA A 78 10.96 14.84 -19.09
N ASN A 79 11.38 13.65 -18.64
CA ASN A 79 10.98 13.13 -17.33
C ASN A 79 11.60 13.92 -16.15
N ARG A 80 12.83 14.45 -16.30
CA ARG A 80 13.43 15.36 -15.31
C ARG A 80 12.64 16.66 -15.20
N LEU A 81 12.33 17.29 -16.34
CA LEU A 81 11.55 18.51 -16.39
C LEU A 81 10.13 18.31 -15.83
N ALA A 82 9.49 17.16 -16.11
CA ALA A 82 8.21 16.78 -15.50
C ALA A 82 8.30 16.52 -13.99
N GLN A 83 9.43 16.06 -13.46
CA GLN A 83 9.66 15.95 -12.01
C GLN A 83 9.91 17.32 -11.36
N GLU A 84 10.62 18.22 -12.03
CA GLU A 84 10.84 19.60 -11.58
C GLU A 84 9.52 20.39 -11.53
N GLU A 85 8.67 20.28 -12.55
CA GLU A 85 7.32 20.88 -12.54
C GLU A 85 6.40 20.24 -11.49
N ARG A 86 6.52 18.93 -11.21
CA ARG A 86 5.83 18.28 -10.07
C ARG A 86 6.34 18.79 -8.73
N ALA A 87 7.64 19.05 -8.58
CA ALA A 87 8.20 19.64 -7.37
C ALA A 87 7.68 21.07 -7.16
N ARG A 88 7.73 21.93 -8.20
CA ARG A 88 7.19 23.30 -8.19
C ARG A 88 5.70 23.33 -7.86
N THR A 89 4.88 22.46 -8.47
CA THR A 89 3.45 22.39 -8.17
C THR A 89 3.15 21.82 -6.79
N SER A 90 3.97 20.90 -6.27
CA SER A 90 3.87 20.44 -4.87
C SER A 90 4.26 21.53 -3.87
N GLU A 91 5.27 22.34 -4.18
CA GLU A 91 5.70 23.49 -3.35
C GLU A 91 4.64 24.60 -3.37
N LEU A 92 4.07 24.89 -4.55
CA LEU A 92 2.94 25.80 -4.69
C LEU A 92 1.72 25.31 -3.90
N LEU A 93 1.37 24.01 -3.98
CA LEU A 93 0.29 23.42 -3.18
C LEU A 93 0.57 23.47 -1.66
N ALA A 94 1.83 23.34 -1.23
CA ALA A 94 2.22 23.53 0.17
C ALA A 94 2.13 25.01 0.61
N SER A 95 2.26 25.96 -0.32
CA SER A 95 2.07 27.40 -0.06
C SER A 95 0.60 27.83 -0.03
N VAL A 96 -0.31 27.03 -0.59
CA VAL A 96 -1.76 27.30 -0.55
C VAL A 96 -2.30 26.96 0.84
N VAL A 97 -2.72 28.00 1.56
CA VAL A 97 -3.35 27.91 2.87
C VAL A 97 -4.52 26.91 2.84
N THR A 98 -4.47 25.90 3.69
CA THR A 98 -5.53 24.89 3.75
C THR A 98 -6.86 25.53 4.15
N ARG A 99 -8.00 25.00 3.65
CA ARG A 99 -9.32 25.57 3.95
C ARG A 99 -9.59 25.69 5.46
N ALA A 100 -9.09 24.75 6.27
CA ALA A 100 -9.17 24.82 7.73
C ALA A 100 -8.33 25.97 8.34
N GLN A 101 -7.14 26.26 7.79
CA GLN A 101 -6.35 27.43 8.21
C GLN A 101 -6.99 28.74 7.75
N LEU A 102 -7.61 28.76 6.57
CA LEU A 102 -8.36 29.92 6.07
C LEU A 102 -9.61 30.18 6.94
N ASP A 103 -10.39 29.15 7.26
CA ASP A 103 -11.56 29.25 8.13
C ASP A 103 -11.16 29.66 9.56
N ALA A 104 -10.04 29.16 10.10
CA ALA A 104 -9.48 29.61 11.38
C ALA A 104 -8.99 31.08 11.35
N ALA A 105 -8.34 31.50 10.25
CA ALA A 105 -7.89 32.88 10.05
C ALA A 105 -9.05 33.86 9.85
N LEU A 106 -10.12 33.44 9.16
CA LEU A 106 -11.35 34.21 9.02
C LEU A 106 -12.11 34.28 10.36
N SER A 107 -12.21 33.18 11.10
CA SER A 107 -12.85 33.17 12.44
C SER A 107 -12.12 34.06 13.46
N THR A 108 -10.79 34.20 13.35
CA THR A 108 -10.02 35.10 14.22
C THR A 108 -9.98 36.56 13.73
N LYS A 109 -9.92 36.80 12.42
CA LYS A 109 -9.97 38.18 11.85
C LYS A 109 -11.37 38.79 11.80
N VAL A 110 -12.44 38.00 11.77
CA VAL A 110 -13.85 38.46 11.85
C VAL A 110 -14.33 38.42 13.29
N SER A 111 -13.48 38.85 14.22
CA SER A 111 -13.91 39.19 15.58
C SER A 111 -14.77 40.46 15.50
N LEU A 112 -16.01 40.42 16.03
CA LEU A 112 -16.96 41.56 15.96
C LEU A 112 -16.34 42.89 16.43
N ALA A 113 -15.40 42.83 17.38
CA ALA A 113 -14.66 43.99 17.87
C ALA A 113 -13.89 44.76 16.79
N LEU A 114 -13.36 44.10 15.74
CA LEU A 114 -12.67 44.80 14.65
C LEU A 114 -13.65 45.50 13.71
N VAL A 115 -14.83 44.91 13.49
CA VAL A 115 -15.90 45.54 12.71
C VAL A 115 -16.45 46.75 13.45
N ASP A 116 -16.69 46.67 14.76
CA ASP A 116 -17.08 47.83 15.58
C ASP A 116 -15.99 48.91 15.60
N ALA A 117 -14.71 48.53 15.75
CA ALA A 117 -13.61 49.49 15.70
C ALA A 117 -13.51 50.21 14.36
N GLN A 118 -13.67 49.50 13.23
CA GLN A 118 -13.70 50.12 11.90
C GLN A 118 -14.99 50.91 11.66
N LEU A 119 -16.15 50.48 12.18
CA LEU A 119 -17.39 51.26 12.09
C LEU A 119 -17.29 52.57 12.89
N ILE A 120 -16.62 52.55 14.05
CA ILE A 120 -16.31 53.75 14.85
C ILE A 120 -15.32 54.64 14.10
N ALA A 121 -14.26 54.08 13.51
CA ALA A 121 -13.29 54.82 12.71
C ALA A 121 -13.95 55.49 11.50
N VAL A 122 -14.68 54.74 10.67
CA VAL A 122 -15.44 55.26 9.51
C VAL A 122 -16.49 56.28 9.95
N ARG A 123 -17.19 56.09 11.07
CA ARG A 123 -18.13 57.08 11.61
C ARG A 123 -17.42 58.34 12.15
N SER A 124 -16.14 58.25 12.52
CA SER A 124 -15.31 59.41 12.88
C SER A 124 -14.76 60.14 11.65
N GLU A 125 -14.28 59.42 10.63
CA GLU A 125 -13.85 59.97 9.34
C GLU A 125 -15.02 60.60 8.58
N MET A 126 -16.20 59.98 8.62
CA MET A 126 -17.41 60.55 8.03
C MET A 126 -17.91 61.78 8.82
N ARG A 127 -17.63 61.87 10.13
CA ARG A 127 -17.89 63.09 10.91
C ARG A 127 -16.91 64.20 10.53
N THR A 128 -15.61 63.94 10.46
CA THR A 128 -14.61 64.94 10.06
C THR A 128 -14.76 65.37 8.61
N HIS A 129 -15.16 64.48 7.69
CA HIS A 129 -15.54 64.84 6.34
C HIS A 129 -16.85 65.63 6.26
N LEU A 130 -17.83 65.36 7.13
CA LEU A 130 -19.03 66.20 7.24
C LEU A 130 -18.71 67.57 7.84
N GLU A 131 -17.75 67.69 8.76
CA GLU A 131 -17.26 68.96 9.29
C GLU A 131 -16.48 69.75 8.23
N GLN A 132 -15.58 69.10 7.48
CA GLN A 132 -14.91 69.69 6.30
C GLN A 132 -15.90 70.13 5.20
N LYS A 133 -17.03 69.44 5.06
CA LYS A 133 -18.08 69.77 4.08
C LYS A 133 -19.12 70.77 4.61
N ALA A 134 -19.26 70.89 5.93
CA ALA A 134 -19.98 71.96 6.61
C ALA A 134 -19.23 73.30 6.56
N ASP A 135 -17.94 73.27 6.16
CA ASP A 135 -17.13 74.44 5.87
C ASP A 135 -17.53 75.15 4.55
N LEU A 136 -18.83 75.13 4.23
CA LEU A 136 -19.48 76.02 3.26
C LEU A 136 -19.17 77.49 3.54
N THR A 137 -18.95 77.84 4.82
CA THR A 137 -18.50 79.17 5.25
C THR A 137 -17.15 79.56 4.62
N SER A 138 -16.18 78.64 4.60
CA SER A 138 -14.88 78.84 3.94
C SER A 138 -14.98 78.82 2.41
N LEU A 139 -15.96 78.09 1.85
CA LEU A 139 -16.19 78.07 0.41
C LEU A 139 -16.87 79.37 -0.07
N VAL A 140 -17.74 79.98 0.76
CA VAL A 140 -18.31 81.30 0.52
C VAL A 140 -17.25 82.40 0.63
N THR A 141 -16.33 82.34 1.60
CA THR A 141 -15.22 83.33 1.66
C THR A 141 -14.27 83.17 0.47
N LEU A 142 -13.96 81.94 0.04
CA LEU A 142 -13.20 81.70 -1.21
C LEU A 142 -13.96 82.12 -2.48
N GLN A 143 -15.29 82.01 -2.52
CA GLN A 143 -16.08 82.50 -3.65
C GLN A 143 -16.10 84.04 -3.68
N SER A 144 -16.08 84.71 -2.52
CA SER A 144 -15.92 86.17 -2.45
C SER A 144 -14.53 86.68 -2.81
N SER A 145 -13.47 85.86 -2.66
CA SER A 145 -12.10 86.21 -3.08
C SER A 145 -11.75 85.80 -4.52
N LYS A 146 -12.53 84.89 -5.13
CA LYS A 146 -12.37 84.44 -6.53
C LYS A 146 -13.19 85.24 -7.54
N LEU A 147 -14.05 86.16 -7.08
CA LEU A 147 -14.28 87.41 -7.79
C LEU A 147 -13.00 88.24 -7.62
N ASP A 148 -12.23 88.45 -8.69
CA ASP A 148 -10.94 89.14 -8.64
C ASP A 148 -11.08 90.60 -8.17
N VAL A 149 -11.06 90.79 -6.86
CA VAL A 149 -10.99 92.10 -6.20
C VAL A 149 -9.78 92.89 -6.71
N SER A 150 -8.67 92.20 -7.03
CA SER A 150 -7.47 92.77 -7.65
C SER A 150 -7.73 93.38 -9.04
N VAL A 151 -8.54 92.74 -9.89
CA VAL A 151 -8.90 93.26 -11.22
C VAL A 151 -9.94 94.39 -11.09
N PHE A 152 -10.83 94.33 -10.11
CA PHE A 152 -11.76 95.42 -9.82
C PHE A 152 -11.05 96.65 -9.24
N GLU A 153 -10.12 96.46 -8.30
CA GLU A 153 -9.29 97.52 -7.70
C GLU A 153 -8.32 98.14 -8.70
N ALA A 154 -7.71 97.35 -9.60
CA ALA A 154 -6.88 97.88 -10.68
C ALA A 154 -7.69 98.80 -11.62
N ASN A 155 -8.87 98.35 -12.07
CA ASN A 155 -9.76 99.16 -12.90
C ASN A 155 -10.28 100.40 -12.17
N ALA A 156 -10.57 100.31 -10.86
CA ALA A 156 -10.96 101.45 -10.04
C ALA A 156 -9.81 102.46 -9.85
N TRP A 157 -8.57 101.98 -9.72
CA TRP A 157 -7.38 102.81 -9.61
C TRP A 157 -7.07 103.56 -10.91
N ASP A 158 -7.15 102.88 -12.06
CA ASP A 158 -6.98 103.51 -13.38
C ASP A 158 -8.10 104.53 -13.68
N LEU A 159 -9.35 104.22 -13.32
CA LEU A 159 -10.46 105.17 -13.46
C LEU A 159 -10.28 106.40 -12.55
N ASN A 160 -9.80 106.21 -11.32
CA ASN A 160 -9.50 107.30 -10.40
C ASN A 160 -8.34 108.17 -10.91
N LYS A 161 -7.30 107.56 -11.47
CA LYS A 161 -6.16 108.25 -12.10
C LYS A 161 -6.58 109.06 -13.33
N PHE A 162 -7.46 108.52 -14.17
CA PHE A 162 -8.07 109.25 -15.29
C PHE A 162 -8.91 110.43 -14.80
N ARG A 163 -9.74 110.22 -13.76
CA ARG A 163 -10.54 111.29 -13.14
C ARG A 163 -9.66 112.43 -12.60
N THR A 164 -8.59 112.13 -11.86
CA THR A 164 -7.67 113.16 -11.34
C THR A 164 -6.97 113.92 -12.47
N ALA A 165 -6.56 113.24 -13.54
CA ALA A 165 -5.97 113.90 -14.72
C ALA A 165 -6.98 114.82 -15.43
N MET A 166 -8.25 114.40 -15.55
CA MET A 166 -9.31 115.22 -16.15
C MET A 166 -9.69 116.41 -15.27
N GLU A 167 -9.78 116.23 -13.94
CA GLU A 167 -9.99 117.31 -12.98
C GLU A 167 -8.84 118.35 -13.02
N GLN A 168 -7.59 117.89 -13.12
CA GLN A 168 -6.44 118.79 -13.27
C GLN A 168 -6.50 119.57 -14.59
N HIS A 169 -6.81 118.90 -15.71
CA HIS A 169 -6.94 119.57 -17.01
C HIS A 169 -8.06 120.63 -17.01
N VAL A 170 -9.18 120.37 -16.35
CA VAL A 170 -10.26 121.37 -16.17
C VAL A 170 -9.80 122.53 -15.30
N ARG A 171 -9.03 122.29 -14.23
CA ARG A 171 -8.44 123.36 -13.40
C ARG A 171 -7.45 124.22 -14.19
N ASP A 172 -6.60 123.60 -15.00
CA ASP A 172 -5.61 124.31 -15.83
C ASP A 172 -6.30 125.15 -16.93
N LEU A 173 -7.38 124.63 -17.53
CA LEU A 173 -8.24 125.38 -18.46
C LEU A 173 -8.90 126.57 -17.77
N PHE A 174 -9.44 126.40 -16.56
CA PHE A 174 -10.02 127.49 -15.78
C PHE A 174 -8.98 128.53 -15.35
N ALA A 175 -7.77 128.12 -14.96
CA ALA A 175 -6.67 129.02 -14.64
C ALA A 175 -6.22 129.83 -15.88
N THR A 176 -6.11 129.16 -17.04
CA THR A 176 -5.79 129.81 -18.31
C THR A 176 -6.88 130.81 -18.72
N PHE A 177 -8.15 130.43 -18.60
CA PHE A 177 -9.28 131.32 -18.86
C PHE A 177 -9.32 132.51 -17.90
N ALA A 178 -9.11 132.29 -16.59
CA ALA A 178 -9.06 133.36 -15.59
C ALA A 178 -7.93 134.36 -15.91
N ALA A 179 -6.71 133.87 -16.18
CA ALA A 179 -5.59 134.71 -16.59
C ALA A 179 -5.85 135.47 -17.91
N GLN A 180 -6.57 134.85 -18.85
CA GLN A 180 -6.93 135.48 -20.12
C GLN A 180 -8.03 136.55 -19.96
N VAL A 181 -9.00 136.35 -19.06
CA VAL A 181 -9.99 137.36 -18.67
C VAL A 181 -9.34 138.51 -17.90
N GLU A 182 -8.47 138.22 -16.93
CA GLU A 182 -7.72 139.21 -16.17
C GLU A 182 -6.83 140.06 -17.09
N SER A 183 -6.16 139.43 -18.05
CA SER A 183 -5.41 140.10 -19.11
C SER A 183 -6.30 140.98 -19.99
N GLN A 184 -7.46 140.51 -20.44
CA GLN A 184 -8.34 141.33 -21.29
C GLN A 184 -9.02 142.48 -20.53
N VAL A 185 -9.37 142.31 -19.25
CA VAL A 185 -9.91 143.40 -18.41
C VAL A 185 -8.83 144.43 -18.13
N SER A 186 -7.59 144.01 -17.85
CA SER A 186 -6.45 144.92 -17.65
C SER A 186 -6.04 145.66 -18.93
N MET A 187 -6.29 145.09 -20.11
CA MET A 187 -5.93 145.69 -21.41
C MET A 187 -7.05 146.52 -22.06
N LYS A 188 -8.25 146.60 -21.48
CA LYS A 188 -9.40 147.34 -22.05
C LYS A 188 -10.17 148.23 -21.05
N LEU A 189 -9.44 148.97 -20.22
CA LEU A 189 -9.99 150.12 -19.47
C LEU A 189 -9.31 151.43 -19.89
N GLY A 190 -9.60 151.86 -21.11
CA GLY A 190 -9.39 153.22 -21.61
C GLY A 190 -10.73 153.75 -22.15
N ILE A 191 -11.57 154.28 -21.27
CA ILE A 191 -12.98 154.62 -21.55
C ILE A 191 -13.15 155.92 -22.38
N GLU A 192 -12.05 156.63 -22.69
CA GLU A 192 -12.11 157.96 -23.30
C GLU A 192 -12.08 157.98 -24.85
N ASP A 193 -11.48 156.99 -25.53
CA ASP A 193 -11.38 157.00 -27.01
C ASP A 193 -12.61 156.47 -27.75
N PHE A 194 -13.48 155.69 -27.09
CA PHE A 194 -14.61 155.03 -27.76
C PHE A 194 -15.68 156.03 -28.26
N ASN A 195 -15.87 157.14 -27.54
CA ASN A 195 -16.86 158.17 -27.87
C ASN A 195 -16.44 159.12 -29.00
N ARG A 196 -15.20 159.02 -29.52
CA ARG A 196 -14.71 159.90 -30.60
C ARG A 196 -14.79 159.26 -32.00
N VAL A 197 -14.86 157.93 -32.08
CA VAL A 197 -14.87 157.19 -33.35
C VAL A 197 -16.29 156.86 -33.83
N PHE A 198 -17.26 156.73 -32.90
CA PHE A 198 -18.64 156.36 -33.20
C PHE A 198 -19.63 157.50 -32.96
N ASN A 199 -19.49 158.61 -33.69
CA ASN A 199 -20.56 159.60 -33.85
C ASN A 199 -21.22 159.44 -35.23
N PRO A 200 -22.34 158.70 -35.39
CA PRO A 200 -22.76 158.17 -36.70
C PRO A 200 -23.61 159.10 -37.57
N GLU A 201 -23.89 160.33 -37.10
CA GLU A 201 -24.91 161.19 -37.74
C GLU A 201 -24.37 162.08 -38.88
N GLU A 202 -23.09 162.46 -38.89
CA GLU A 202 -22.58 163.48 -39.83
C GLU A 202 -21.92 162.96 -41.12
N THR A 203 -21.65 161.65 -41.26
CA THR A 203 -20.87 161.12 -42.42
C THR A 203 -21.70 160.42 -43.49
N GLY A 204 -23.00 160.21 -43.29
CA GLY A 204 -23.89 159.54 -44.26
C GLY A 204 -23.57 158.06 -44.53
N GLN A 205 -22.53 157.50 -43.91
CA GLN A 205 -22.07 156.12 -44.13
C GLN A 205 -22.99 155.05 -43.53
N LYS A 206 -24.01 155.44 -42.76
CA LYS A 206 -24.96 154.52 -42.10
C LYS A 206 -25.52 153.46 -43.06
N ALA A 207 -25.97 153.87 -44.26
CA ALA A 207 -26.52 152.94 -45.25
C ALA A 207 -25.48 151.94 -45.80
N THR A 208 -24.22 152.37 -46.04
CA THR A 208 -23.17 151.46 -46.52
C THR A 208 -22.71 150.51 -45.42
N LEU A 209 -22.67 150.97 -44.16
CA LEU A 209 -22.37 150.17 -42.98
C LEU A 209 -23.47 149.15 -42.67
N GLU A 210 -24.75 149.54 -42.78
CA GLU A 210 -25.90 148.63 -42.68
C GLU A 210 -25.89 147.58 -43.80
N THR A 211 -25.57 147.96 -45.04
CA THR A 211 -25.45 147.02 -46.17
C THR A 211 -24.28 146.04 -45.96
N ALA A 212 -23.14 146.51 -45.44
CA ALA A 212 -22.00 145.67 -45.09
C ALA A 212 -22.32 144.74 -43.91
N ALA A 213 -23.00 145.22 -42.87
CA ALA A 213 -23.44 144.44 -41.73
C ALA A 213 -24.42 143.34 -42.14
N LEU A 214 -25.38 143.64 -43.04
CA LEU A 214 -26.30 142.66 -43.60
C LEU A 214 -25.57 141.57 -44.40
N ARG A 215 -24.55 141.97 -45.19
CA ARG A 215 -23.69 141.03 -45.94
C ARG A 215 -22.86 140.14 -45.00
N ILE A 216 -22.31 140.71 -43.93
CA ILE A 216 -21.57 139.97 -42.90
C ILE A 216 -22.51 139.01 -42.18
N SER A 217 -23.69 139.44 -41.74
CA SER A 217 -24.70 138.56 -41.12
C SER A 217 -25.02 137.38 -42.01
N LYS A 218 -25.33 137.61 -43.29
CA LYS A 218 -25.60 136.55 -44.25
C LYS A 218 -24.42 135.58 -44.45
N MET A 219 -23.19 136.08 -44.40
CA MET A 219 -21.99 135.22 -44.43
C MET A 219 -21.82 134.43 -43.13
N THR A 220 -22.13 135.01 -41.97
CA THR A 220 -22.14 134.32 -40.67
C THR A 220 -23.17 133.20 -40.67
N ASP A 221 -24.40 133.45 -41.13
CA ASP A 221 -25.46 132.44 -41.25
C ASP A 221 -25.03 131.27 -42.17
N GLN A 222 -24.33 131.58 -43.27
CA GLN A 222 -23.76 130.58 -44.18
C GLN A 222 -22.61 129.79 -43.56
N LEU A 223 -21.74 130.44 -42.77
CA LEU A 223 -20.65 129.78 -42.04
C LEU A 223 -21.17 128.91 -40.90
N GLU A 224 -22.24 129.32 -40.20
CA GLU A 224 -22.90 128.54 -39.17
C GLU A 224 -23.62 127.31 -39.78
N SER A 225 -24.33 127.50 -40.89
CA SER A 225 -24.88 126.42 -41.71
C SER A 225 -23.82 125.39 -42.13
N LEU A 226 -22.67 125.84 -42.66
CA LEU A 226 -21.55 124.98 -43.02
C LEU A 226 -20.90 124.32 -41.80
N SER A 227 -20.76 125.02 -40.66
CA SER A 227 -20.24 124.48 -39.42
C SER A 227 -21.12 123.34 -38.89
N ASN A 228 -22.45 123.53 -38.90
CA ASN A 228 -23.44 122.53 -38.50
C ASN A 228 -23.48 121.32 -39.46
N TYR A 229 -23.30 121.54 -40.76
CA TYR A 229 -23.14 120.44 -41.72
C TYR A 229 -21.84 119.65 -41.47
N MET A 230 -20.71 120.34 -41.28
CA MET A 230 -19.39 119.73 -41.06
C MET A 230 -19.28 119.01 -39.71
N SER A 231 -19.94 119.50 -38.66
CA SER A 231 -20.00 118.81 -37.37
C SER A 231 -20.87 117.55 -37.46
N GLY A 232 -22.03 117.64 -38.10
CA GLY A 232 -22.88 116.49 -38.42
C GLY A 232 -22.18 115.45 -39.29
N ASP A 233 -21.40 115.86 -40.28
CA ASP A 233 -20.66 114.93 -41.13
C ASP A 233 -19.52 114.23 -40.39
N ARG A 234 -18.74 114.96 -39.56
CA ARG A 234 -17.74 114.34 -38.67
C ARG A 234 -18.39 113.34 -37.70
N GLN A 235 -19.60 113.59 -37.21
CA GLN A 235 -20.32 112.65 -36.36
C GLN A 235 -20.73 111.39 -37.15
N ARG A 236 -21.26 111.53 -38.37
CA ARG A 236 -21.54 110.38 -39.26
C ARG A 236 -20.29 109.57 -39.56
N GLN A 237 -19.17 110.22 -39.89
CA GLN A 237 -17.89 109.56 -40.16
C GLN A 237 -17.39 108.77 -38.94
N ARG A 238 -17.52 109.30 -37.72
CA ARG A 238 -17.20 108.57 -36.48
C ARG A 238 -18.09 107.33 -36.30
N GLN A 239 -19.40 107.46 -36.48
CA GLN A 239 -20.33 106.33 -36.38
C GLN A 239 -20.03 105.24 -37.43
N VAL A 240 -19.66 105.63 -38.66
CA VAL A 240 -19.24 104.68 -39.71
C VAL A 240 -17.91 103.99 -39.35
N ALA A 241 -16.94 104.72 -38.79
CA ALA A 241 -15.67 104.14 -38.34
C ALA A 241 -15.89 103.13 -37.19
N GLU A 242 -16.75 103.46 -36.22
CA GLU A 242 -17.14 102.58 -35.11
C GLU A 242 -17.88 101.34 -35.59
N LEU A 243 -18.83 101.48 -36.53
CA LEU A 243 -19.48 100.36 -37.22
C LEU A 243 -18.49 99.44 -37.94
N ASN A 244 -17.50 99.99 -38.64
CA ASN A 244 -16.47 99.21 -39.32
C ASN A 244 -15.58 98.42 -38.34
N VAL A 245 -15.20 99.02 -37.21
CA VAL A 245 -14.47 98.33 -36.14
C VAL A 245 -15.31 97.19 -35.55
N ASN A 246 -16.59 97.45 -35.27
CA ASN A 246 -17.52 96.43 -34.76
C ASN A 246 -17.75 95.29 -35.75
N MET A 247 -17.85 95.57 -37.06
CA MET A 247 -17.96 94.55 -38.10
C MET A 247 -16.67 93.69 -38.19
N LEU A 248 -15.49 94.30 -38.08
CA LEU A 248 -14.20 93.60 -38.04
C LEU A 248 -14.08 92.68 -36.83
N ASP A 249 -14.49 93.15 -35.64
CA ASP A 249 -14.48 92.34 -34.42
C ASP A 249 -15.50 91.18 -34.49
N LEU A 250 -16.71 91.43 -35.02
CA LEU A 250 -17.70 90.39 -35.27
C LEU A 250 -17.17 89.32 -36.25
N THR A 251 -16.51 89.74 -37.33
CA THR A 251 -15.90 88.82 -38.32
C THR A 251 -14.79 87.97 -37.70
N ARG A 252 -13.94 88.57 -36.84
CA ARG A 252 -12.92 87.83 -36.08
C ARG A 252 -13.55 86.81 -35.13
N LYS A 253 -14.58 87.20 -34.37
CA LYS A 253 -15.34 86.31 -33.48
C LYS A 253 -16.00 85.15 -34.23
N GLN A 254 -16.62 85.43 -35.39
CA GLN A 254 -17.22 84.40 -36.27
C GLN A 254 -16.17 83.43 -36.83
N THR A 255 -14.96 83.92 -37.14
CA THR A 255 -13.86 83.09 -37.62
C THR A 255 -13.33 82.19 -36.51
N ALA A 256 -13.18 82.73 -35.30
CA ALA A 256 -12.77 81.96 -34.11
C ALA A 256 -13.78 80.85 -33.77
N THR A 257 -15.08 81.15 -33.73
CA THR A 257 -16.11 80.11 -33.47
C THR A 257 -16.17 79.08 -34.58
N ARG A 258 -16.01 79.46 -35.85
CA ARG A 258 -15.94 78.49 -36.96
C ARG A 258 -14.74 77.55 -36.84
N ASN A 259 -13.58 78.05 -36.42
CA ASN A 259 -12.41 77.20 -36.18
C ASN A 259 -12.63 76.24 -35.00
N SER A 260 -13.27 76.70 -33.91
CA SER A 260 -13.64 75.83 -32.78
C SER A 260 -14.64 74.74 -33.19
N ILE A 261 -15.60 75.04 -34.07
CA ILE A 261 -16.55 74.04 -34.61
C ILE A 261 -15.80 72.97 -35.40
N VAL A 262 -14.90 73.34 -36.31
CA VAL A 262 -14.11 72.36 -37.10
C VAL A 262 -13.22 71.48 -36.19
N GLN A 263 -12.68 72.03 -35.10
CA GLN A 263 -11.96 71.24 -34.10
C GLN A 263 -12.90 70.24 -33.40
N LEU A 264 -14.09 70.65 -32.98
CA LEU A 264 -15.08 69.77 -32.36
C LEU A 264 -15.54 68.65 -33.32
N GLU A 265 -15.83 68.98 -34.59
CA GLU A 265 -16.16 68.00 -35.64
C GLU A 265 -15.04 66.97 -35.82
N SER A 266 -13.77 67.38 -35.77
CA SER A 266 -12.64 66.44 -35.88
C SER A 266 -12.54 65.51 -34.66
N VAL A 267 -12.86 65.99 -33.45
CA VAL A 267 -12.89 65.18 -32.23
C VAL A 267 -14.09 64.22 -32.23
N GLU A 268 -15.24 64.65 -32.74
CA GLU A 268 -16.41 63.79 -32.97
C GLU A 268 -16.09 62.65 -33.94
N GLN A 269 -15.41 62.94 -35.05
CA GLN A 269 -14.98 61.90 -36.01
C GLN A 269 -14.00 60.88 -35.39
N VAL A 270 -13.03 61.35 -34.59
CA VAL A 270 -12.08 60.45 -33.90
C VAL A 270 -12.79 59.59 -32.85
N THR A 271 -13.67 60.18 -32.03
CA THR A 271 -14.39 59.45 -30.98
C THR A 271 -15.42 58.47 -31.55
N THR A 272 -16.14 58.83 -32.61
CA THR A 272 -17.06 57.90 -33.30
C THR A 272 -16.32 56.74 -33.96
N ALA A 273 -15.12 56.96 -34.52
CA ALA A 273 -14.27 55.88 -35.02
C ALA A 273 -13.81 54.94 -33.88
N GLN A 274 -13.40 55.47 -32.73
CA GLN A 274 -13.02 54.66 -31.56
C GLN A 274 -14.20 53.84 -31.01
N LEU A 275 -15.41 54.42 -30.94
CA LEU A 275 -16.63 53.70 -30.55
C LEU A 275 -16.94 52.53 -31.50
N ARG A 276 -16.70 52.70 -32.81
CA ARG A 276 -16.89 51.64 -33.80
C ARG A 276 -15.95 50.45 -33.58
N VAL A 277 -14.67 50.72 -33.29
CA VAL A 277 -13.68 49.67 -32.97
C VAL A 277 -14.04 48.94 -31.67
N LEU A 278 -14.54 49.66 -30.67
CA LEU A 278 -15.04 49.08 -29.42
C LEU A 278 -16.27 48.19 -29.64
N ASP A 279 -17.19 48.58 -30.52
CA ASP A 279 -18.35 47.77 -30.88
C ASP A 279 -17.94 46.48 -31.62
N GLU A 280 -17.03 46.57 -32.60
CA GLU A 280 -16.46 45.39 -33.29
C GLU A 280 -15.76 44.42 -32.31
N GLN A 281 -14.97 44.95 -31.37
CA GLN A 281 -14.35 44.14 -30.31
C GLN A 281 -15.40 43.48 -29.39
N THR A 282 -16.45 44.22 -29.02
CA THR A 282 -17.54 43.71 -28.17
C THR A 282 -18.30 42.59 -28.88
N ASN A 283 -18.61 42.76 -30.16
CA ASN A 283 -19.24 41.74 -30.99
C ASN A 283 -18.36 40.47 -31.12
N HIS A 284 -17.03 40.62 -31.24
CA HIS A 284 -16.11 39.48 -31.27
C HIS A 284 -16.08 38.73 -29.91
N VAL A 285 -16.13 39.46 -28.79
CA VAL A 285 -16.23 38.85 -27.45
C VAL A 285 -17.56 38.09 -27.28
N ILE A 286 -18.68 38.64 -27.76
CA ILE A 286 -19.98 37.98 -27.76
C ILE A 286 -19.94 36.66 -28.56
N ALA A 287 -19.36 36.67 -29.77
CA ALA A 287 -19.20 35.46 -30.57
C ALA A 287 -18.34 34.39 -29.86
N ASN A 288 -17.25 34.80 -29.20
CA ASN A 288 -16.40 33.90 -28.42
C ASN A 288 -17.16 33.29 -27.22
N LEU A 289 -17.97 34.09 -26.52
CA LEU A 289 -18.81 33.61 -25.41
C LEU A 289 -19.91 32.63 -25.88
N GLN A 290 -20.50 32.87 -27.04
CA GLN A 290 -21.46 31.94 -27.66
C GLN A 290 -20.80 30.61 -28.02
N SER A 291 -19.61 30.64 -28.63
CA SER A 291 -18.81 29.44 -28.92
C SER A 291 -18.46 28.67 -27.64
N LEU A 292 -17.99 29.36 -26.61
CA LEU A 292 -17.68 28.75 -25.31
C LEU A 292 -18.92 28.10 -24.69
N THR A 293 -20.07 28.77 -24.74
CA THR A 293 -21.36 28.24 -24.24
C THR A 293 -21.79 26.98 -24.99
N ALA A 294 -21.58 26.92 -26.31
CA ALA A 294 -21.83 25.72 -27.11
C ALA A 294 -20.87 24.56 -26.76
N THR A 295 -19.59 24.84 -26.46
CA THR A 295 -18.66 23.79 -25.98
C THR A 295 -19.04 23.29 -24.59
N LEU A 296 -19.49 24.16 -23.69
CA LEU A 296 -19.93 23.80 -22.35
C LEU A 296 -21.19 22.93 -22.37
N SER A 297 -22.19 23.24 -23.22
CA SER A 297 -23.38 22.40 -23.36
C SER A 297 -23.06 21.02 -23.98
N GLY A 298 -22.11 20.97 -24.92
CA GLY A 298 -21.57 19.71 -25.44
C GLY A 298 -20.89 18.85 -24.36
N LEU A 299 -20.00 19.45 -23.56
CA LEU A 299 -19.34 18.78 -22.43
C LEU A 299 -20.33 18.34 -21.35
N GLN A 300 -21.37 19.13 -21.08
CA GLN A 300 -22.44 18.77 -20.15
C GLN A 300 -23.23 17.54 -20.65
N SER A 301 -23.56 17.49 -21.94
CA SER A 301 -24.21 16.33 -22.56
C SER A 301 -23.33 15.07 -22.45
N GLN A 302 -22.04 15.18 -22.78
CA GLN A 302 -21.07 14.07 -22.66
C GLN A 302 -20.95 13.57 -21.20
N THR A 303 -20.87 14.49 -20.24
CA THR A 303 -20.82 14.18 -18.81
C THR A 303 -22.09 13.43 -18.35
N GLN A 304 -23.26 13.83 -18.88
CA GLN A 304 -24.53 13.15 -18.63
C GLN A 304 -24.53 11.73 -19.19
N THR A 305 -24.04 11.52 -20.42
CA THR A 305 -23.94 10.18 -21.02
C THR A 305 -22.95 9.27 -20.30
N ASP A 306 -21.80 9.81 -19.89
CA ASP A 306 -20.78 9.05 -19.15
C ASP A 306 -21.28 8.64 -17.76
N LYS A 307 -22.03 9.53 -17.08
CA LYS A 307 -22.73 9.21 -15.84
C LYS A 307 -23.73 8.07 -16.03
N HIS A 308 -24.60 8.15 -17.04
CA HIS A 308 -25.56 7.07 -17.31
C HIS A 308 -24.87 5.74 -17.65
N ALA A 309 -23.74 5.77 -18.37
CA ALA A 309 -22.92 4.58 -18.64
C ALA A 309 -22.27 4.02 -17.36
N GLN A 310 -21.84 4.88 -16.43
CA GLN A 310 -21.32 4.48 -15.13
C GLN A 310 -22.40 3.87 -14.23
N ASP A 311 -23.57 4.50 -14.13
CA ASP A 311 -24.73 4.01 -13.37
C ASP A 311 -25.14 2.61 -13.86
N ALA A 312 -25.19 2.40 -15.19
CA ALA A 312 -25.46 1.10 -15.80
C ALA A 312 -24.38 0.04 -15.47
N ARG A 313 -23.10 0.43 -15.37
CA ARG A 313 -22.02 -0.47 -14.93
C ARG A 313 -22.15 -0.82 -13.44
N GLN A 314 -22.48 0.14 -12.59
CA GLN A 314 -22.73 -0.09 -11.16
C GLN A 314 -23.91 -1.04 -10.94
N ALA A 315 -25.02 -0.85 -11.65
CA ALA A 315 -26.17 -1.76 -11.59
C ALA A 315 -25.81 -3.21 -11.96
N ARG A 316 -24.99 -3.41 -13.01
CA ARG A 316 -24.48 -4.73 -13.41
C ARG A 316 -23.57 -5.36 -12.35
N LEU A 317 -22.67 -4.57 -11.74
CA LEU A 317 -21.81 -5.05 -10.65
C LEU A 317 -22.64 -5.47 -9.42
N LEU A 318 -23.65 -4.68 -9.05
CA LEU A 318 -24.54 -4.97 -7.92
C LEU A 318 -25.38 -6.24 -8.18
N HIS A 319 -25.82 -6.46 -9.42
CA HIS A 319 -26.45 -7.73 -9.82
C HIS A 319 -25.49 -8.93 -9.70
N ASN A 320 -24.26 -8.79 -10.19
CA ASN A 320 -23.25 -9.84 -10.11
C ASN A 320 -22.87 -10.17 -8.65
N MET A 321 -22.76 -9.16 -7.77
CA MET A 321 -22.53 -9.38 -6.34
C MET A 321 -23.66 -10.20 -5.71
N LYS A 322 -24.93 -9.89 -6.00
CA LYS A 322 -26.09 -10.68 -5.52
C LYS A 322 -26.10 -12.12 -6.06
N GLN A 323 -25.67 -12.35 -7.30
CA GLN A 323 -25.50 -13.70 -7.82
C GLN A 323 -24.36 -14.46 -7.13
N LEU A 324 -23.26 -13.78 -6.79
CA LEU A 324 -22.14 -14.39 -6.08
C LEU A 324 -22.52 -14.74 -4.64
N GLU A 325 -23.26 -13.84 -3.97
CA GLU A 325 -23.76 -14.01 -2.60
C GLU A 325 -24.73 -15.20 -2.50
N THR A 326 -25.72 -15.31 -3.39
CA THR A 326 -26.65 -16.45 -3.42
C THR A 326 -25.93 -17.78 -3.73
N ARG A 327 -24.94 -17.78 -4.63
CA ARG A 327 -24.06 -18.95 -4.85
C ARG A 327 -23.25 -19.31 -3.60
N THR A 328 -22.72 -18.32 -2.88
CA THR A 328 -21.92 -18.54 -1.67
C THR A 328 -22.80 -19.12 -0.55
N GLN A 329 -24.01 -18.58 -0.34
CA GLN A 329 -24.99 -19.13 0.60
C GLN A 329 -25.36 -20.58 0.27
N HIS A 330 -25.56 -20.90 -1.02
CA HIS A 330 -25.80 -22.27 -1.47
C HIS A 330 -24.60 -23.20 -1.16
N LEU A 331 -23.37 -22.75 -1.43
CA LEU A 331 -22.16 -23.53 -1.14
C LEU A 331 -22.00 -23.81 0.37
N VAL A 332 -22.22 -22.79 1.21
CA VAL A 332 -22.21 -22.93 2.68
C VAL A 332 -23.25 -23.95 3.13
N LYS A 333 -24.47 -23.91 2.58
CA LYS A 333 -25.49 -24.93 2.88
C LYS A 333 -25.02 -26.33 2.48
N THR A 334 -24.55 -26.54 1.24
CA THR A 334 -24.09 -27.86 0.79
C THR A 334 -22.91 -28.40 1.59
N LEU A 335 -22.03 -27.53 2.11
CA LEU A 335 -20.95 -27.92 3.02
C LEU A 335 -21.47 -28.31 4.41
N SER A 336 -22.50 -27.62 4.92
CA SER A 336 -23.17 -28.00 6.16
C SER A 336 -23.84 -29.36 6.02
N ASP A 337 -24.64 -29.56 4.95
CA ASP A 337 -25.35 -30.81 4.67
C ASP A 337 -24.35 -31.99 4.52
N LEU A 338 -23.22 -31.78 3.83
CA LEU A 338 -22.15 -32.79 3.69
C LEU A 338 -21.44 -33.07 5.02
N ASN A 339 -21.20 -32.05 5.85
CA ASN A 339 -20.56 -32.20 7.14
C ASN A 339 -21.45 -32.97 8.13
N GLU A 340 -22.75 -32.68 8.13
CA GLU A 340 -23.76 -33.41 8.92
C GLU A 340 -23.84 -34.87 8.47
N PHE A 341 -23.87 -35.14 7.17
CA PHE A 341 -23.81 -36.50 6.62
C PHE A 341 -22.51 -37.25 7.02
N ALA A 342 -21.36 -36.57 6.99
CA ALA A 342 -20.09 -37.19 7.36
C ALA A 342 -20.06 -37.58 8.86
N HIS A 343 -20.50 -36.69 9.74
CA HIS A 343 -20.53 -36.95 11.19
C HIS A 343 -21.58 -38.03 11.53
N SER A 344 -22.86 -37.79 11.20
CA SER A 344 -23.96 -38.69 11.57
C SER A 344 -23.97 -40.02 10.80
N GLY A 345 -23.52 -40.02 9.55
CA GLY A 345 -23.60 -41.19 8.66
C GLY A 345 -22.35 -42.07 8.67
N LEU A 346 -21.15 -41.48 8.79
CA LEU A 346 -19.89 -42.21 8.72
C LEU A 346 -19.19 -42.32 10.09
N VAL A 347 -18.99 -41.20 10.79
CA VAL A 347 -18.27 -41.20 12.07
C VAL A 347 -19.05 -41.97 13.13
N ASP A 348 -20.31 -41.60 13.40
CA ASP A 348 -21.15 -42.27 14.39
C ASP A 348 -21.34 -43.78 14.08
N ALA A 349 -21.43 -44.14 12.80
CA ALA A 349 -21.56 -45.53 12.36
C ALA A 349 -20.26 -46.34 12.52
N ILE A 350 -19.09 -45.71 12.36
CA ILE A 350 -17.78 -46.31 12.63
C ILE A 350 -17.60 -46.47 14.15
N ASP A 351 -17.90 -45.45 14.94
CA ASP A 351 -17.79 -45.50 16.40
C ASP A 351 -18.72 -46.55 17.02
N ALA A 352 -19.95 -46.69 16.52
CA ALA A 352 -20.85 -47.77 16.92
C ALA A 352 -20.29 -49.17 16.60
N LYS A 353 -19.63 -49.34 15.44
CA LYS A 353 -18.96 -50.60 15.06
C LYS A 353 -17.70 -50.86 15.90
N LEU A 354 -16.92 -49.82 16.21
CA LEU A 354 -15.75 -49.94 17.10
C LEU A 354 -16.19 -50.34 18.50
N LYS A 355 -17.20 -49.67 19.07
CA LYS A 355 -17.75 -49.98 20.39
C LYS A 355 -18.28 -51.42 20.49
N THR A 356 -19.08 -51.86 19.52
CA THR A 356 -19.60 -53.25 19.52
C THR A 356 -18.51 -54.30 19.34
N ASN A 357 -17.44 -54.00 18.59
CA ASN A 357 -16.25 -54.87 18.52
C ASN A 357 -15.47 -54.89 19.84
N ASP A 358 -15.30 -53.75 20.51
CA ASP A 358 -14.60 -53.65 21.80
C ASP A 358 -15.35 -54.41 22.90
N GLU A 359 -16.66 -54.24 23.01
CA GLU A 359 -17.53 -55.02 23.90
C GLU A 359 -17.41 -56.54 23.65
N LYS A 360 -17.30 -56.95 22.38
CA LYS A 360 -17.09 -58.36 22.00
C LYS A 360 -15.70 -58.86 22.38
N LEU A 361 -14.65 -58.09 22.11
CA LEU A 361 -13.27 -58.43 22.49
C LEU A 361 -13.13 -58.52 24.01
N GLN A 362 -13.73 -57.61 24.77
CA GLN A 362 -13.76 -57.64 26.23
C GLN A 362 -14.51 -58.88 26.76
N LYS A 363 -15.62 -59.27 26.10
CA LYS A 363 -16.35 -60.51 26.41
C LYS A 363 -15.54 -61.78 26.10
N ASP A 364 -14.74 -61.80 25.04
CA ASP A 364 -13.91 -62.96 24.70
C ASP A 364 -12.61 -63.01 25.55
N LEU A 365 -12.05 -61.86 25.92
CA LEU A 365 -10.96 -61.75 26.90
C LEU A 365 -11.39 -62.24 28.29
N THR A 366 -12.57 -61.84 28.77
CA THR A 366 -13.10 -62.31 30.07
C THR A 366 -13.37 -63.81 30.08
N LYS A 367 -13.91 -64.39 29.00
CA LYS A 367 -14.00 -65.87 28.83
C LYS A 367 -12.63 -66.54 28.87
N THR A 368 -11.64 -65.97 28.17
CA THR A 368 -10.28 -66.53 28.10
C THR A 368 -9.59 -66.49 29.47
N ASN A 369 -9.81 -65.42 30.24
CA ASN A 369 -9.31 -65.31 31.60
C ASN A 369 -10.02 -66.30 32.56
N THR A 370 -11.32 -66.52 32.44
CA THR A 370 -12.01 -67.51 33.30
C THR A 370 -11.63 -68.95 32.96
N THR A 371 -11.46 -69.31 31.69
CA THR A 371 -10.96 -70.65 31.31
C THR A 371 -9.50 -70.86 31.69
N SER A 372 -8.64 -69.85 31.54
CA SER A 372 -7.26 -69.87 32.02
C SER A 372 -7.17 -70.03 33.55
N GLY A 373 -8.01 -69.29 34.29
CA GLY A 373 -8.15 -69.44 35.74
C GLY A 373 -8.61 -70.84 36.16
N LEU A 374 -9.60 -71.40 35.46
CA LEU A 374 -10.08 -72.77 35.69
C LEU A 374 -8.98 -73.81 35.41
N HIS A 375 -8.23 -73.69 34.32
CA HIS A 375 -7.10 -74.57 34.02
C HIS A 375 -5.98 -74.45 35.05
N THR A 376 -5.66 -73.24 35.51
CA THR A 376 -4.69 -73.00 36.58
C THR A 376 -5.15 -73.68 37.89
N GLN A 377 -6.43 -73.58 38.23
CA GLN A 377 -7.01 -74.26 39.39
C GLN A 377 -6.96 -75.80 39.25
N GLN A 378 -7.27 -76.34 38.08
CA GLN A 378 -7.18 -77.77 37.77
C GLN A 378 -5.73 -78.28 37.84
N LEU A 379 -4.76 -77.52 37.33
CA LEU A 379 -3.33 -77.84 37.42
C LEU A 379 -2.86 -77.86 38.88
N ASN A 380 -3.24 -76.86 39.68
CA ASN A 380 -2.92 -76.83 41.13
C ASN A 380 -3.54 -78.03 41.87
N GLN A 381 -4.79 -78.40 41.55
CA GLN A 381 -5.42 -79.61 42.12
C GLN A 381 -4.69 -80.90 41.74
N ARG A 382 -4.20 -81.02 40.49
CA ARG A 382 -3.38 -82.18 40.05
C ARG A 382 -2.02 -82.17 40.74
N MET A 383 -1.37 -81.02 40.85
CA MET A 383 -0.08 -80.85 41.50
C MET A 383 -0.14 -81.25 42.98
N ASN A 384 -1.18 -80.83 43.69
CA ASN A 384 -1.41 -81.22 45.08
C ASN A 384 -1.58 -82.74 45.22
N LYS A 385 -2.42 -83.37 44.39
CA LYS A 385 -2.56 -84.84 44.38
C LYS A 385 -1.24 -85.57 44.12
N ILE A 386 -0.42 -85.06 43.19
CA ILE A 386 0.91 -85.62 42.92
C ILE A 386 1.81 -85.48 44.16
N ASN A 387 1.84 -84.30 44.79
CA ASN A 387 2.60 -84.07 46.02
C ASN A 387 2.16 -85.00 47.16
N ASP A 388 0.86 -85.21 47.35
CA ASP A 388 0.32 -86.15 48.35
C ASP A 388 0.81 -87.58 48.09
N THR A 389 0.75 -88.05 46.83
CA THR A 389 1.29 -89.37 46.47
C THR A 389 2.80 -89.46 46.62
N LEU A 390 3.54 -88.37 46.34
CA LEU A 390 5.01 -88.33 46.50
C LEU A 390 5.39 -88.38 47.99
N LEU A 391 4.59 -87.76 48.87
CA LEU A 391 4.75 -87.84 50.31
C LEU A 391 4.53 -89.29 50.81
N GLN A 392 3.50 -89.98 50.32
CA GLN A 392 3.29 -91.42 50.60
C GLN A 392 4.46 -92.29 50.12
N HIS A 393 4.98 -92.06 48.91
CA HIS A 393 6.17 -92.77 48.42
C HIS A 393 7.40 -92.50 49.29
N LYS A 394 7.58 -91.27 49.80
CA LYS A 394 8.65 -90.91 50.73
C LYS A 394 8.54 -91.67 52.06
N GLU A 395 7.34 -91.83 52.60
CA GLU A 395 7.08 -92.64 53.80
C GLU A 395 7.39 -94.12 53.56
N HIS A 396 6.93 -94.69 52.44
CA HIS A 396 7.26 -96.07 52.07
C HIS A 396 8.77 -96.28 51.87
N LEU A 397 9.49 -95.32 51.30
CA LEU A 397 10.94 -95.39 51.16
C LEU A 397 11.65 -95.39 52.54
N ALA A 398 11.16 -94.60 53.50
CA ALA A 398 11.66 -94.60 54.87
C ALA A 398 11.38 -95.92 55.61
N GLN A 399 10.20 -96.53 55.38
CA GLN A 399 9.87 -97.87 55.89
C GLN A 399 10.81 -98.94 55.29
N LEU A 400 11.10 -98.86 53.99
CA LEU A 400 12.03 -99.77 53.30
C LEU A 400 13.46 -99.63 53.84
N ASP A 401 13.96 -98.41 54.06
CA ASP A 401 15.28 -98.18 54.65
C ASP A 401 15.36 -98.73 56.08
N ALA A 402 14.29 -98.59 56.88
CA ALA A 402 14.21 -99.22 58.20
C ALA A 402 14.26 -100.77 58.14
N CYS A 403 13.62 -101.39 57.15
CA CYS A 403 13.72 -102.83 56.90
C CYS A 403 15.13 -103.25 56.46
N MET A 404 15.76 -102.50 55.56
CA MET A 404 17.14 -102.75 55.12
C MET A 404 18.14 -102.64 56.28
N ARG A 405 17.96 -101.66 57.19
CA ARG A 405 18.77 -101.53 58.41
C ARG A 405 18.59 -102.72 59.36
N LYS A 406 17.36 -103.24 59.53
CA LYS A 406 17.12 -104.48 60.30
C LYS A 406 17.84 -105.68 59.69
N LEU A 407 17.72 -105.87 58.37
CA LEU A 407 18.41 -106.95 57.65
C LEU A 407 19.94 -106.84 57.79
N ALA A 408 20.49 -105.63 57.69
CA ALA A 408 21.91 -105.36 57.91
C ALA A 408 22.37 -105.61 59.37
N GLY A 409 21.45 -105.54 60.34
CA GLY A 409 21.67 -105.99 61.72
C GLY A 409 21.82 -107.50 61.81
N VAL A 410 20.84 -108.25 61.29
CA VAL A 410 20.86 -109.72 61.27
C VAL A 410 22.10 -110.26 60.53
N LEU A 411 22.47 -109.67 59.39
CA LEU A 411 23.68 -110.03 58.65
C LEU A 411 24.98 -109.75 59.43
N ARG A 412 24.95 -108.83 60.41
CA ARG A 412 26.09 -108.55 61.29
C ARG A 412 26.17 -109.57 62.42
N GLU A 413 25.04 -110.01 62.96
CA GLU A 413 24.93 -111.09 63.95
C GLU A 413 25.42 -112.42 63.36
N THR A 414 24.89 -112.85 62.21
CA THR A 414 25.33 -114.09 61.53
C THR A 414 26.80 -114.05 61.12
N ARG A 415 27.36 -112.86 60.86
CA ARG A 415 28.81 -112.71 60.60
C ARG A 415 29.64 -112.82 61.89
N GLY A 416 29.07 -112.46 63.05
CA GLY A 416 29.65 -112.75 64.36
C GLY A 416 29.74 -114.26 64.59
N GLU A 417 28.60 -114.95 64.49
CA GLU A 417 28.49 -116.41 64.63
C GLU A 417 29.47 -117.15 63.70
N LEU A 418 29.60 -116.70 62.44
CA LEU A 418 30.55 -117.30 61.48
C LEU A 418 32.02 -117.11 61.87
N ASN A 419 32.37 -115.98 62.52
CA ASN A 419 33.74 -115.77 63.02
C ASN A 419 34.02 -116.66 64.24
N ASP A 420 33.04 -116.84 65.12
CA ASP A 420 33.15 -117.70 66.30
C ASP A 420 33.33 -119.19 65.92
N VAL A 421 32.73 -119.63 64.80
CA VAL A 421 32.96 -120.98 64.23
C VAL A 421 34.32 -121.08 63.51
N LYS A 422 34.82 -120.00 62.90
CA LYS A 422 36.07 -120.00 62.13
C LYS A 422 37.32 -120.18 63.01
N GLY A 423 37.30 -119.63 64.23
CA GLY A 423 38.41 -119.75 65.19
C GLY A 423 38.77 -121.21 65.53
N PRO A 424 37.84 -122.01 66.07
CA PRO A 424 38.06 -123.43 66.41
C PRO A 424 38.51 -124.29 65.21
N LEU A 425 37.95 -124.02 64.03
CA LEU A 425 38.23 -124.80 62.82
C LEU A 425 39.66 -124.57 62.29
N ALA A 426 40.19 -123.36 62.41
CA ALA A 426 41.58 -123.06 62.04
C ALA A 426 42.58 -123.84 62.93
N THR A 427 42.32 -123.88 64.24
CA THR A 427 43.17 -124.59 65.22
C THR A 427 43.15 -126.11 65.05
N LEU A 428 42.02 -126.68 64.59
CA LEU A 428 41.93 -128.12 64.32
C LEU A 428 42.73 -128.52 63.07
N VAL A 429 42.72 -127.67 62.03
CA VAL A 429 43.44 -127.91 60.77
C VAL A 429 44.96 -127.86 60.96
N THR A 430 45.48 -126.98 61.83
CA THR A 430 46.93 -126.95 62.14
C THR A 430 47.38 -128.24 62.84
N ASN A 431 46.63 -128.72 63.84
CA ASN A 431 47.00 -129.90 64.61
C ASN A 431 47.01 -131.17 63.73
N LEU A 432 45.98 -131.35 62.89
CA LEU A 432 45.91 -132.48 61.94
C LEU A 432 47.00 -132.41 60.85
N HIS A 433 47.51 -131.23 60.52
CA HIS A 433 48.61 -131.09 59.56
C HIS A 433 49.94 -131.57 60.16
N GLU A 434 50.24 -131.18 61.40
CA GLU A 434 51.46 -131.58 62.11
C GLU A 434 51.49 -133.10 62.39
N GLU A 435 50.36 -133.70 62.77
CA GLU A 435 50.26 -135.13 63.08
C GLU A 435 50.47 -136.03 61.85
N ASN A 436 49.95 -135.63 60.68
CA ASN A 436 50.11 -136.39 59.43
C ASN A 436 51.54 -136.31 58.84
N VAL A 437 52.28 -135.22 59.07
CA VAL A 437 53.68 -135.10 58.63
C VAL A 437 54.61 -136.06 59.37
N ALA A 438 54.34 -136.32 60.66
CA ALA A 438 55.14 -137.25 61.46
C ALA A 438 55.01 -138.71 61.00
N ILE A 439 53.81 -139.15 60.61
CA ILE A 439 53.54 -140.55 60.24
C ILE A 439 54.16 -140.91 58.87
N LEU A 440 54.15 -139.97 57.92
CA LEU A 440 54.67 -140.21 56.56
C LEU A 440 56.20 -140.35 56.52
N GLN A 441 56.94 -139.70 57.43
CA GLN A 441 58.41 -139.74 57.45
C GLN A 441 59.01 -141.06 57.97
N GLU A 442 58.24 -141.86 58.72
CA GLU A 442 58.74 -143.12 59.32
C GLU A 442 58.53 -144.34 58.41
N ILE A 443 57.48 -144.34 57.59
CA ILE A 443 57.15 -145.45 56.67
C ILE A 443 58.15 -145.54 55.50
N GLU A 444 58.77 -144.43 55.10
CA GLU A 444 59.63 -144.35 53.91
C GLU A 444 61.06 -144.91 54.12
N ARG A 445 61.47 -145.21 55.36
CA ARG A 445 62.89 -145.48 55.68
C ARG A 445 63.38 -146.93 55.67
N SER A 446 62.51 -147.94 55.73
CA SER A 446 62.91 -149.25 56.30
C SER A 446 62.60 -150.52 55.49
N GLN A 447 62.19 -150.44 54.21
CA GLN A 447 61.93 -151.63 53.37
C GLN A 447 63.03 -151.93 52.32
N VAL A 448 64.20 -152.50 52.72
CA VAL A 448 65.10 -153.18 51.76
C VAL A 448 65.91 -154.35 52.37
N ARG A 449 65.38 -155.59 52.31
CA ARG A 449 66.06 -156.85 51.88
C ARG A 449 65.32 -158.14 52.29
N THR A 450 65.32 -159.14 51.39
CA THR A 450 65.22 -160.61 51.62
C THR A 450 63.93 -161.19 52.26
N THR A 451 63.29 -162.28 51.79
CA THR A 451 63.37 -163.05 50.51
C THR A 451 62.13 -163.97 50.36
N THR A 452 61.85 -164.41 49.13
CA THR A 452 61.24 -165.72 48.76
C THR A 452 59.82 -166.09 49.25
N THR A 453 58.85 -165.92 48.35
CA THR A 453 57.88 -166.93 47.88
C THR A 453 57.26 -167.95 48.87
N SER A 454 55.94 -167.85 49.08
CA SER A 454 55.05 -169.03 49.18
C SER A 454 53.63 -168.70 48.68
N TYR A 455 52.86 -169.74 48.38
CA TYR A 455 51.63 -169.71 47.58
C TYR A 455 50.31 -169.63 48.40
N TYR A 456 49.25 -169.21 47.69
CA TYR A 456 47.82 -169.58 47.86
C TYR A 456 46.95 -168.99 48.99
N LEU A 457 45.64 -169.06 48.71
CA LEU A 457 44.44 -168.67 49.50
C LEU A 457 44.17 -167.15 49.53
N SER A 458 43.14 -166.56 48.91
CA SER A 458 41.71 -166.92 48.65
C SER A 458 40.80 -166.88 49.89
N ALA A 459 39.92 -165.86 49.97
CA ALA A 459 38.46 -165.93 50.23
C ALA A 459 37.88 -164.59 50.77
N ILE A 460 36.53 -164.50 50.79
CA ILE A 460 35.68 -163.52 51.51
C ILE A 460 35.64 -162.13 50.84
N ALA A 461 34.68 -161.86 49.94
CA ALA A 461 33.29 -161.40 50.19
C ALA A 461 33.22 -159.88 50.50
N ASN A 462 32.59 -159.03 49.68
CA ASN A 462 31.16 -158.96 49.35
C ASN A 462 30.27 -158.68 50.58
N HIS A 463 29.86 -157.42 50.74
CA HIS A 463 28.54 -157.07 51.28
C HIS A 463 27.98 -155.82 50.58
N ARG A 464 26.91 -156.05 49.83
CA ARG A 464 25.97 -155.06 49.29
C ARG A 464 24.66 -155.25 50.07
N HIS A 465 24.09 -154.18 50.60
CA HIS A 465 22.65 -153.98 50.85
C HIS A 465 22.45 -152.49 51.21
N GLN A 466 21.36 -151.80 50.85
CA GLN A 466 20.09 -152.21 50.24
C GLN A 466 19.65 -151.24 49.14
N MET A 467 19.05 -151.80 48.09
CA MET A 467 18.05 -151.14 47.23
C MET A 467 16.78 -152.01 47.30
N GLU A 468 15.65 -151.41 46.93
CA GLU A 468 14.35 -152.04 46.61
C GLU A 468 13.46 -152.58 47.75
N ASN A 469 12.17 -152.59 47.42
CA ASN A 469 10.91 -152.85 48.16
C ASN A 469 10.21 -151.58 48.68
N ASP A 470 8.96 -151.24 48.33
CA ASP A 470 7.94 -151.79 47.40
C ASP A 470 7.17 -150.58 46.81
N VAL A 471 6.72 -150.49 45.54
CA VAL A 471 5.80 -151.33 44.75
C VAL A 471 4.31 -151.19 45.18
N GLN A 472 3.49 -150.75 44.18
CA GLN A 472 2.01 -150.67 44.05
C GLN A 472 1.32 -149.38 44.57
N ASP A 473 0.33 -148.77 43.88
CA ASP A 473 -0.51 -149.16 42.72
C ASP A 473 -1.07 -147.89 41.98
N GLY A 474 -1.83 -148.01 40.87
CA GLY A 474 -2.85 -147.01 40.50
C GLY A 474 -2.74 -146.17 39.20
N THR A 475 -2.76 -146.82 38.04
CA THR A 475 -3.47 -146.44 36.76
C THR A 475 -3.80 -144.97 36.34
N ARG A 476 -3.32 -144.62 35.12
CA ARG A 476 -4.03 -144.03 33.93
C ARG A 476 -5.00 -142.83 34.04
N ASN A 477 -4.74 -141.79 33.21
CA ASN A 477 -5.56 -141.38 32.03
C ASN A 477 -4.78 -140.30 31.22
N ILE A 478 -4.41 -140.50 29.95
CA ILE A 478 -5.18 -140.39 28.68
C ILE A 478 -5.46 -138.92 28.22
N MET A 479 -5.13 -138.67 26.94
CA MET A 479 -5.51 -137.58 26.02
C MET A 479 -6.96 -137.04 26.20
N LEU A 480 -7.38 -135.83 25.77
CA LEU A 480 -6.86 -134.88 24.77
C LEU A 480 -7.59 -133.51 24.92
N ASP A 481 -7.17 -132.56 24.07
CA ASP A 481 -8.00 -131.60 23.32
C ASP A 481 -8.16 -130.12 23.74
N TYR A 482 -8.54 -129.35 22.71
CA TYR A 482 -8.42 -127.92 22.51
C TYR A 482 -9.80 -127.23 22.54
N GLN A 483 -9.75 -125.89 22.60
CA GLN A 483 -10.81 -124.92 22.26
C GLN A 483 -11.96 -124.60 23.25
N HIS A 484 -12.29 -123.30 23.23
CA HIS A 484 -13.54 -122.67 23.67
C HIS A 484 -13.83 -122.47 25.17
N LEU A 485 -13.07 -121.53 25.77
CA LEU A 485 -13.74 -120.35 26.33
C LEU A 485 -13.08 -119.05 25.87
N LYS A 486 -13.83 -118.31 25.04
CA LYS A 486 -13.42 -117.11 24.29
C LYS A 486 -14.33 -115.95 24.70
N LYS A 487 -13.80 -115.00 25.49
CA LYS A 487 -14.33 -113.66 25.87
C LYS A 487 -13.42 -113.16 27.01
N PHE A 488 -12.65 -112.07 26.93
CA PHE A 488 -12.52 -110.92 26.02
C PHE A 488 -11.05 -110.85 25.51
N SER A 489 -10.69 -110.61 24.25
CA SER A 489 -10.80 -109.36 23.46
C SER A 489 -10.24 -108.14 24.21
N SER A 490 -9.17 -107.42 23.86
CA SER A 490 -8.36 -107.22 22.63
C SER A 490 -7.21 -106.27 23.06
N ILE A 491 -5.89 -106.40 22.84
CA ILE A 491 -5.07 -106.72 21.64
C ILE A 491 -5.48 -105.81 20.47
N CYS A 492 -4.77 -104.76 20.08
CA CYS A 492 -3.42 -104.71 19.45
C CYS A 492 -3.00 -103.22 19.24
N PRO A 493 -1.84 -102.85 18.65
CA PRO A 493 -0.54 -103.53 18.48
C PRO A 493 0.67 -102.64 18.92
N VAL A 494 1.90 -103.05 18.52
CA VAL A 494 3.22 -102.38 18.68
C VAL A 494 3.85 -102.58 20.08
N ALA A 495 4.99 -103.25 20.27
CA ALA A 495 6.03 -103.67 19.31
C ALA A 495 6.58 -105.09 19.57
N VAL A 496 6.53 -105.92 18.54
CA VAL A 496 7.51 -106.98 18.24
C VAL A 496 7.80 -106.87 16.73
N SER A 497 9.01 -107.20 16.29
CA SER A 497 9.45 -107.21 14.87
C SER A 497 9.91 -105.88 14.23
N ALA A 498 10.48 -104.98 15.02
CA ALA A 498 11.51 -104.04 14.55
C ALA A 498 12.70 -104.09 15.53
N ILE A 499 13.42 -105.23 15.58
CA ILE A 499 14.74 -105.39 14.95
C ILE A 499 15.81 -104.67 15.80
N ILE A 500 16.66 -105.36 16.58
CA ILE A 500 17.78 -106.22 16.12
C ILE A 500 18.66 -105.54 15.04
N ILE A 501 18.67 -104.21 15.02
CA ILE A 501 19.70 -103.32 14.44
C ILE A 501 19.75 -102.15 15.44
N ILE A 502 20.70 -102.01 16.37
CA ILE A 502 22.12 -102.39 16.29
C ILE A 502 22.53 -103.20 17.53
N GLN A 503 23.15 -104.35 17.31
CA GLN A 503 23.65 -105.24 18.35
C GLN A 503 25.00 -104.74 18.90
N ARG A 504 24.94 -103.94 19.98
CA ARG A 504 26.02 -103.57 20.93
C ARG A 504 25.32 -102.78 22.04
N LEU A 505 25.47 -103.09 23.33
CA LEU A 505 26.64 -103.67 23.99
C LEU A 505 26.64 -105.22 24.05
N LEU A 506 27.71 -105.78 23.48
CA LEU A 506 28.15 -107.19 23.50
C LEU A 506 27.23 -108.19 22.78
#